data_AF-A0A098G3U5-F1
#
_entry.id   AF-A0A098G3U5-F1
#
_cell.length_a   1.000
_cell.length_b   1.000
_cell.length_c   1.000
_cell.angle_alpha   90.00
_cell.angle_beta   90.00
_cell.angle_gamma   90.00
#
_symmetry.space_group_name_H-M   'P 1'
#
loop_
_entity.id
_entity.type
_entity.pdbx_description
1 polymer ?
#
loop_
_entity_poly.entity_id
_entity_poly.type
_entity_poly.pdbx_seq_one_letter_code
_entity_poly.pdbx_strand_id
1 'polypeptide(L)'
;MFTKDPKEVFKKIIIIFWMIWWLIALWTDVVGLLAHHGLLIKSWAPNTNLPHLIDSLKMYSLPSWAPHLFFIGILLWSFISTAAFVWTGMSLHREVTIWMRRADIAFVISISFWLAFFLADQLVMKFDLEENHMVQGGFQLLTYLMLYLLPSGKVTDK
;
A
#
# COMPACT_ATOMS: atom_id res chain seq x y z
N MET A 1 -4.07 5.13 35.85
CA MET A 1 -4.22 5.60 34.45
C MET A 1 -2.90 5.31 33.75
N PHE A 2 -2.77 4.16 33.08
CA PHE A 2 -1.52 3.78 32.43
C PHE A 2 -1.29 4.68 31.22
N THR A 3 -0.30 5.56 31.32
CA THR A 3 0.24 6.26 30.14
C THR A 3 0.78 5.19 29.20
N LYS A 4 0.11 4.97 28.07
CA LYS A 4 0.62 4.07 27.03
C LYS A 4 1.99 4.57 26.59
N ASP A 5 2.98 3.68 26.50
CA ASP A 5 4.33 4.02 26.02
C ASP A 5 4.20 4.81 24.70
N PRO A 6 4.68 6.07 24.64
CA PRO A 6 4.57 6.91 23.44
C PRO A 6 5.14 6.22 22.19
N LYS A 7 6.15 5.35 22.35
CA LYS A 7 6.76 4.60 21.25
C LYS A 7 5.81 3.55 20.70
N GLU A 8 5.10 2.82 21.57
CA GLU A 8 4.06 1.87 21.15
C GLU A 8 2.90 2.60 20.47
N VAL A 9 2.48 3.75 21.02
CA VAL A 9 1.43 4.59 20.40
C VAL A 9 1.85 5.01 18.99
N PHE A 10 3.09 5.45 18.80
CA PHE A 10 3.60 5.85 17.49
C PHE A 10 3.63 4.69 16.48
N LYS A 11 4.05 3.49 16.89
CA LYS A 11 3.96 2.27 16.07
C LYS A 11 2.53 1.99 15.59
N LYS A 12 1.55 2.15 16.49
CA LYS A 12 0.13 1.99 16.14
C LYS A 12 -0.38 3.07 15.18
N ILE A 13 0.08 4.31 15.34
CA ILE A 13 -0.22 5.40 14.41
C ILE A 13 0.29 5.08 13.00
N ILE A 14 1.52 4.55 12.86
CA ILE A 14 2.06 4.10 11.58
C ILE A 14 1.13 3.06 10.91
N ILE A 15 0.65 2.08 11.66
CA ILE A 15 -0.27 1.06 11.13
C ILE A 15 -1.60 1.68 10.67
N ILE A 16 -2.18 2.58 11.47
CA ILE A 16 -3.43 3.26 11.11
C ILE A 16 -3.23 4.15 9.88
N PHE A 17 -2.10 4.85 9.78
CA PHE A 17 -1.74 5.63 8.60
C PHE A 17 -1.77 4.76 7.35
N TRP A 18 -1.06 3.63 7.34
CA TRP A 18 -1.03 2.73 6.19
C TRP A 18 -2.37 2.08 5.89
N MET A 19 -3.16 1.75 6.92
CA MET A 19 -4.53 1.28 6.74
C MET A 19 -5.39 2.30 5.98
N ILE A 20 -5.34 3.57 6.38
CA ILE A 20 -6.08 4.66 5.72
C ILE A 20 -5.54 4.89 4.31
N TRP A 21 -4.21 4.91 4.15
CA TRP A 21 -3.57 5.12 2.86
C TRP A 21 -3.99 4.06 1.83
N TRP A 22 -3.92 2.77 2.21
CA TRP A 22 -4.32 1.66 1.34
C TRP A 22 -5.81 1.67 1.03
N LEU A 23 -6.66 2.02 2.00
CA LEU A 23 -8.09 2.21 1.77
C LEU A 23 -8.36 3.30 0.72
N ILE A 24 -7.65 4.44 0.81
CA ILE A 24 -7.78 5.53 -0.16
C ILE A 24 -7.30 5.08 -1.54
N ALA A 25 -6.12 4.44 -1.62
CA ALA A 25 -5.55 3.97 -2.88
C ALA A 25 -6.49 2.99 -3.60
N LEU A 26 -6.95 1.95 -2.88
CA LEU A 26 -7.92 0.99 -3.40
C LEU A 26 -9.22 1.67 -3.83
N TRP A 27 -9.75 2.57 -3.00
CA TRP A 27 -10.98 3.31 -3.32
C TRP A 27 -10.83 4.12 -4.61
N THR A 28 -9.72 4.84 -4.76
CA THR A 28 -9.47 5.64 -5.97
C THR A 28 -9.34 4.78 -7.22
N ASP A 29 -8.69 3.61 -7.14
CA ASP A 29 -8.56 2.69 -8.26
C ASP A 29 -9.91 2.05 -8.65
N VAL A 30 -10.70 1.63 -7.65
CA VAL A 30 -12.05 1.08 -7.89
C VAL A 30 -12.94 2.12 -8.55
N VAL A 31 -12.99 3.34 -8.01
CA VAL A 31 -13.82 4.42 -8.57
C VAL A 31 -13.33 4.80 -9.97
N GLY A 32 -12.02 4.90 -10.19
CA GLY A 32 -11.43 5.16 -11.50
C GLY A 32 -11.83 4.11 -12.54
N LEU A 33 -11.76 2.83 -12.17
CA LEU A 33 -12.16 1.72 -13.04
C LEU A 33 -13.64 1.76 -13.42
N LEU A 34 -14.51 1.98 -12.43
CA LEU A 34 -15.95 2.10 -12.63
C LEU A 34 -16.29 3.32 -13.52
N ALA A 35 -15.60 4.44 -13.31
CA ALA A 35 -15.75 5.63 -14.15
C ALA A 35 -15.27 5.37 -15.59
N HIS A 36 -14.17 4.63 -15.78
CA HIS A 36 -13.69 4.23 -17.12
C HIS A 36 -14.74 3.45 -17.93
N HIS A 37 -15.53 2.62 -17.24
CA HIS A 37 -16.59 1.82 -17.86
C HIS A 37 -17.95 2.54 -17.91
N GLY A 38 -18.00 3.83 -17.55
CA GLY A 38 -19.24 4.61 -17.56
C GLY A 38 -20.25 4.23 -16.48
N LEU A 39 -19.87 3.39 -15.51
CA LEU A 39 -20.72 2.97 -14.40
C LEU A 39 -20.85 4.05 -13.32
N LEU A 40 -19.95 5.03 -13.33
CA LEU A 40 -19.96 6.20 -12.44
C LEU A 40 -19.61 7.47 -13.21
N ILE A 41 -20.42 8.52 -13.05
CA ILE A 41 -20.10 9.87 -13.52
C ILE A 41 -19.61 10.67 -12.30
N LYS A 42 -18.30 10.90 -12.20
CA LYS A 42 -17.69 11.55 -11.03
C LYS A 42 -16.57 12.51 -11.46
N SER A 43 -16.75 13.80 -11.17
CA SER A 43 -15.77 14.87 -11.47
C SER A 43 -14.63 14.95 -10.45
N TRP A 44 -14.76 14.34 -9.27
CA TRP A 44 -13.78 14.41 -8.19
C TRP A 44 -12.82 13.21 -8.12
N ALA A 45 -13.03 12.18 -8.94
CA ALA A 45 -12.18 10.99 -9.02
C ALA A 45 -11.65 10.83 -10.44
N PRO A 46 -10.46 11.40 -10.73
CA PRO A 46 -9.84 11.30 -12.04
C PRO A 46 -9.60 9.83 -12.42
N ASN A 47 -10.04 9.45 -13.62
CA ASN A 47 -9.74 8.15 -14.19
C ASN A 47 -8.33 8.17 -14.81
N THR A 48 -7.30 8.11 -13.98
CA THR A 48 -5.91 8.30 -14.43
C THR A 48 -5.15 6.98 -14.50
N ASN A 49 -5.36 6.06 -13.56
CA ASN A 49 -4.43 4.94 -13.37
C ASN A 49 -4.48 3.89 -14.50
N LEU A 50 -5.68 3.48 -14.94
CA LEU A 50 -5.79 2.55 -16.08
C LEU A 50 -5.33 3.18 -17.40
N PRO A 51 -5.75 4.40 -17.79
CA PRO A 51 -5.18 5.07 -18.97
C PRO A 51 -3.66 5.24 -18.91
N HIS A 52 -3.11 5.63 -17.76
CA HIS A 52 -1.65 5.73 -17.60
C HIS A 52 -0.95 4.38 -17.76
N LEU A 53 -1.52 3.29 -17.23
CA LEU A 53 -0.97 1.95 -17.44
C LEU A 53 -0.97 1.55 -18.92
N ILE A 54 -2.07 1.80 -19.63
CA ILE A 54 -2.16 1.56 -21.08
C ILE A 54 -1.06 2.35 -21.79
N ASP A 55 -0.92 3.63 -21.47
CA ASP A 55 0.11 4.50 -22.05
C ASP A 55 1.53 4.03 -21.74
N SER A 56 1.77 3.46 -20.56
CA SER A 56 3.05 2.85 -20.20
C SER A 56 3.37 1.65 -21.09
N LEU A 57 2.39 0.80 -21.34
CA LEU A 57 2.61 -0.44 -22.07
C LEU A 57 2.65 -0.28 -23.60
N LYS A 58 2.37 0.93 -24.14
CA LYS A 58 2.36 1.21 -25.59
C LYS A 58 3.68 0.91 -26.30
N MET A 59 4.81 0.91 -25.59
CA MET A 59 6.10 0.52 -26.18
C MET A 59 6.16 -0.96 -26.57
N TYR A 60 5.26 -1.78 -26.03
CA TYR A 60 5.12 -3.19 -26.36
C TYR A 60 3.90 -3.42 -27.26
N SER A 61 4.03 -4.33 -28.23
CA SER A 61 2.91 -4.78 -29.07
C SER A 61 2.04 -5.81 -28.33
N LEU A 62 1.41 -5.40 -27.23
CA LEU A 62 0.56 -6.27 -26.42
C LEU A 62 -0.87 -6.36 -26.96
N PRO A 63 -1.55 -7.51 -26.77
CA PRO A 63 -2.99 -7.60 -26.99
C PRO A 63 -3.76 -6.60 -26.11
N SER A 64 -4.90 -6.11 -26.61
CA SER A 64 -5.72 -5.10 -25.92
C SER A 64 -6.22 -5.53 -24.53
N TRP A 65 -6.35 -6.83 -24.28
CA TRP A 65 -6.77 -7.34 -22.96
C TRP A 65 -5.66 -7.30 -21.90
N ALA A 66 -4.38 -7.24 -22.29
CA ALA A 66 -3.27 -7.40 -21.36
C ALA A 66 -3.17 -6.26 -20.32
N PRO A 67 -3.28 -4.96 -20.68
CA PRO A 67 -3.31 -3.88 -19.70
C PRO A 67 -4.45 -4.01 -18.68
N HIS A 68 -5.62 -4.49 -19.12
CA HIS A 68 -6.75 -4.72 -18.21
C HIS A 68 -6.47 -5.86 -17.23
N LEU A 69 -5.83 -6.94 -17.69
CA LEU A 69 -5.42 -8.04 -16.81
C LEU A 69 -4.40 -7.55 -15.76
N PHE A 70 -3.40 -6.77 -16.16
CA PHE A 70 -2.43 -6.20 -15.22
C PHE A 70 -3.10 -5.25 -14.23
N PHE A 71 -4.02 -4.41 -14.68
CA PHE A 71 -4.78 -3.53 -13.81
C PHE A 71 -5.63 -4.30 -12.79
N ILE A 72 -6.28 -5.39 -13.19
CA ILE A 72 -6.99 -6.29 -12.27
C ILE A 72 -6.02 -6.90 -11.26
N GLY A 73 -4.82 -7.30 -11.69
CA GLY A 73 -3.77 -7.79 -10.79
C GLY A 73 -3.35 -6.76 -9.75
N ILE A 74 -3.12 -5.51 -10.17
CA ILE A 74 -2.81 -4.37 -9.28
C ILE A 74 -3.96 -4.15 -8.28
N LEU A 75 -5.21 -4.16 -8.76
CA LEU A 75 -6.39 -3.94 -7.92
C LEU A 75 -6.56 -5.05 -6.87
N LEU A 76 -6.39 -6.31 -7.26
CA LEU A 76 -6.46 -7.46 -6.36
C LEU A 76 -5.35 -7.41 -5.30
N TRP A 77 -4.12 -7.06 -5.69
CA TRP A 77 -3.02 -6.96 -4.75
C TRP A 77 -3.19 -5.78 -3.79
N SER A 78 -3.67 -4.63 -4.28
CA SER A 78 -4.08 -3.48 -3.46
C SER A 78 -5.19 -3.85 -2.46
N PHE A 79 -6.17 -4.64 -2.91
CA PHE A 79 -7.22 -5.18 -2.03
C PHE A 79 -6.66 -6.07 -0.92
N ILE A 80 -5.74 -6.99 -1.23
CA ILE A 80 -5.10 -7.86 -0.24
C ILE A 80 -4.28 -7.03 0.75
N SER A 81 -3.49 -6.06 0.28
CA SER A 81 -2.75 -5.12 1.14
C SER A 81 -3.70 -4.37 2.09
N THR A 82 -4.79 -3.81 1.55
CA THR A 82 -5.81 -3.10 2.33
C THR A 82 -6.44 -4.01 3.38
N ALA A 83 -6.86 -5.21 3.00
CA ALA A 83 -7.46 -6.18 3.91
C ALA A 83 -6.49 -6.59 5.03
N ALA A 84 -5.20 -6.78 4.72
CA ALA A 84 -4.18 -7.09 5.70
C ALA A 84 -3.96 -5.95 6.71
N PHE A 85 -3.93 -4.69 6.25
CA PHE A 85 -3.84 -3.55 7.15
C PHE A 85 -5.10 -3.34 7.99
N VAL A 86 -6.30 -3.55 7.43
CA VAL A 86 -7.56 -3.51 8.20
C VAL A 86 -7.57 -4.62 9.26
N TRP A 87 -7.15 -5.83 8.91
CA TRP A 87 -7.01 -6.95 9.85
C TRP A 87 -6.01 -6.67 10.98
N THR A 88 -4.94 -5.94 10.66
CA THR A 88 -3.95 -5.47 11.63
C THR A 88 -4.52 -4.36 12.51
N GLY A 89 -5.18 -3.35 11.93
CA GLY A 89 -5.84 -2.24 12.62
C GLY A 89 -6.87 -2.72 13.64
N MET A 90 -7.70 -3.70 13.26
CA MET A 90 -8.66 -4.35 14.16
C MET A 90 -8.00 -5.08 15.33
N SER A 91 -6.70 -5.40 15.26
CA SER A 91 -5.97 -6.13 16.30
C SER A 91 -5.18 -5.25 17.26
N LEU A 92 -5.11 -3.92 17.05
CA LEU A 92 -4.23 -3.03 17.83
C LEU A 92 -4.55 -2.95 19.34
N HIS A 93 -5.73 -3.42 19.75
CA HIS A 93 -6.13 -3.56 21.14
C HIS A 93 -5.66 -4.87 21.79
N ARG A 94 -5.13 -5.81 21.00
CA ARG A 94 -4.58 -7.10 21.46
C ARG A 94 -3.13 -6.93 21.93
N GLU A 95 -2.54 -8.02 22.40
CA GLU A 95 -1.14 -8.06 22.83
C GLU A 95 -0.17 -7.65 21.71
N VAL A 96 0.98 -7.07 22.10
CA VAL A 96 2.02 -6.59 21.18
C VAL A 96 2.47 -7.65 20.19
N THR A 97 2.67 -8.88 20.66
CA THR A 97 3.05 -10.03 19.83
C THR A 97 2.04 -10.32 18.73
N ILE A 98 0.74 -10.17 19.00
CA ILE A 98 -0.34 -10.47 18.05
C ILE A 98 -0.41 -9.39 16.98
N TRP A 99 -0.50 -8.11 17.37
CA TRP A 99 -0.67 -7.05 16.38
C TRP A 99 0.61 -6.77 15.59
N MET A 100 1.80 -6.95 16.19
CA MET A 100 3.08 -6.86 15.46
C MET A 100 3.17 -7.93 14.38
N ARG A 101 2.84 -9.19 14.69
CA ARG A 101 2.86 -10.28 13.69
C ARG A 101 1.93 -9.99 12.51
N ARG A 102 0.76 -9.40 12.77
CA ARG A 102 -0.17 -9.01 11.70
C ARG A 102 0.38 -7.84 10.88
N ALA A 103 1.01 -6.87 11.54
CA ALA A 103 1.69 -5.76 10.88
C ALA A 103 2.78 -6.30 9.95
N ASP A 104 3.60 -7.25 10.39
CA ASP A 104 4.64 -7.86 9.55
C ASP A 104 4.07 -8.44 8.26
N ILE A 105 2.99 -9.22 8.38
CA ILE A 105 2.30 -9.80 7.22
C ILE A 105 1.80 -8.68 6.30
N ALA A 106 1.13 -7.66 6.84
CA ALA A 106 0.59 -6.56 6.06
C ALA A 106 1.69 -5.78 5.32
N PHE A 107 2.79 -5.46 6.02
CA PHE A 107 3.94 -4.77 5.46
C PHE A 107 4.66 -5.60 4.40
N VAL A 108 4.88 -6.90 4.62
CA VAL A 108 5.50 -7.78 3.63
C VAL A 108 4.67 -7.84 2.35
N ILE A 109 3.35 -8.01 2.48
CA ILE A 109 2.43 -8.03 1.32
C ILE A 109 2.50 -6.70 0.56
N SER A 110 2.39 -5.57 1.26
CA SER A 110 2.37 -4.26 0.62
C SER A 110 3.74 -3.82 0.08
N ILE A 111 4.84 -4.20 0.72
CA ILE A 111 6.19 -3.94 0.20
C ILE A 111 6.41 -4.79 -1.05
N SER A 112 5.97 -6.04 -1.08
CA SER A 112 6.08 -6.87 -2.29
C SER A 112 5.32 -6.29 -3.49
N PHE A 113 4.19 -5.60 -3.24
CA PHE A 113 3.50 -4.80 -4.25
C PHE A 113 4.41 -3.70 -4.81
N TRP A 114 5.03 -2.90 -3.95
CA TRP A 114 5.95 -1.83 -4.41
C TRP A 114 7.16 -2.37 -5.16
N LEU A 115 7.76 -3.46 -4.67
CA LEU A 115 8.88 -4.11 -5.35
C LEU A 115 8.49 -4.58 -6.76
N ALA A 116 7.26 -5.09 -6.94
CA ALA A 116 6.74 -5.43 -8.26
C ALA A 116 6.61 -4.19 -9.16
N PHE A 117 6.17 -3.05 -8.62
CA PHE A 117 6.17 -1.78 -9.36
C PHE A 117 7.56 -1.31 -9.74
N PHE A 118 8.56 -1.42 -8.85
CA PHE A 118 9.94 -1.02 -9.18
C PHE A 118 10.50 -1.86 -10.33
N LEU A 119 10.25 -3.17 -10.30
CA LEU A 119 10.61 -4.06 -11.41
C LEU A 119 9.87 -3.69 -12.69
N ALA A 120 8.58 -3.39 -12.60
CA ALA A 120 7.79 -2.97 -13.74
C ALA A 120 8.33 -1.65 -14.33
N ASP A 121 8.57 -0.62 -13.53
CA ASP A 121 9.08 0.67 -13.97
C ASP A 121 10.41 0.55 -14.72
N GLN A 122 11.30 -0.34 -14.24
CA GLN A 122 12.55 -0.67 -14.93
C GLN A 122 12.33 -1.36 -16.27
N LEU A 123 11.36 -2.28 -16.36
CA LEU A 123 11.01 -2.93 -17.63
C LEU A 123 10.47 -1.90 -18.63
N VAL A 124 9.57 -1.01 -18.19
CA VAL A 124 8.92 -0.02 -19.07
C VAL A 124 9.76 1.26 -19.27
N MET A 125 10.91 1.38 -18.62
CA MET A 125 11.80 2.55 -18.65
C MET A 125 11.07 3.88 -18.38
N LYS A 126 10.17 3.90 -17.39
CA LYS A 126 9.39 5.10 -17.00
C LYS A 126 9.86 5.70 -15.68
N PHE A 127 11.00 6.37 -15.72
CA PHE A 127 11.68 6.94 -14.55
C PHE A 127 10.86 7.99 -13.77
N ASP A 128 10.00 8.76 -14.43
CA ASP A 128 9.12 9.73 -13.74
C ASP A 128 8.06 9.04 -12.85
N LEU A 129 7.60 7.84 -13.22
CA LEU A 129 6.70 7.04 -12.38
C LEU A 129 7.49 6.30 -11.30
N GLU A 130 8.70 5.85 -11.63
CA GLU A 130 9.60 5.18 -10.71
C GLU A 130 9.92 6.05 -9.49
N GLU A 131 10.17 7.36 -9.67
CA GLU A 131 10.41 8.28 -8.56
C GLU A 131 9.26 8.24 -7.53
N ASN A 132 8.02 8.34 -8.00
CA ASN A 132 6.85 8.32 -7.13
C ASN A 132 6.71 6.98 -6.40
N HIS A 133 6.84 5.87 -7.13
CA HIS A 133 6.76 4.55 -6.53
C HIS A 133 7.88 4.33 -5.51
N MET A 134 9.13 4.69 -5.83
CA MET A 134 10.28 4.57 -4.93
C MET A 134 10.10 5.38 -3.65
N VAL A 135 9.57 6.61 -3.75
CA VAL A 135 9.27 7.43 -2.57
C VAL A 135 8.22 6.75 -1.70
N GLN A 136 7.13 6.25 -2.30
CA GLN A 136 6.03 5.61 -1.56
C GLN A 136 6.46 4.28 -0.93
N GLY A 137 7.06 3.38 -1.70
CA GLY A 137 7.53 2.08 -1.21
C GLY A 137 8.73 2.21 -0.26
N GLY A 138 9.63 3.16 -0.51
CA GLY A 138 10.74 3.50 0.39
C GLY A 138 10.25 4.04 1.73
N PHE A 139 9.25 4.94 1.72
CA PHE A 139 8.63 5.42 2.94
C PHE A 139 7.91 4.29 3.71
N GLN A 140 7.26 3.37 2.99
CA GLN A 140 6.65 2.19 3.61
C GLN A 140 7.69 1.26 4.25
N LEU A 141 8.80 1.00 3.56
CA LEU A 141 9.90 0.21 4.11
C LEU A 141 10.52 0.89 5.34
N LEU A 142 10.75 2.21 5.29
CA LEU A 142 11.29 2.96 6.42
C LEU A 142 10.35 2.85 7.64
N THR A 143 9.06 3.07 7.45
CA THR A 143 8.08 2.98 8.55
C THR A 143 7.89 1.55 9.06
N TYR A 144 8.06 0.53 8.22
CA TYR A 144 8.15 -0.86 8.66
C TYR A 144 9.36 -1.09 9.58
N LEU A 145 10.56 -0.64 9.16
CA LEU A 145 11.77 -0.73 9.98
C LEU A 145 11.60 0.02 11.31
N MET A 146 10.86 1.14 11.32
CA MET A 146 10.58 1.88 12.55
C MET A 146 9.81 1.05 13.60
N LEU A 147 9.01 0.06 13.19
CA LEU A 147 8.34 -0.84 14.13
C LEU A 147 9.32 -1.69 14.96
N TYR A 148 10.53 -1.89 14.45
CA TYR A 148 11.59 -2.68 15.07
C TYR A 148 12.67 -1.81 15.72
N LEU A 149 13.01 -0.68 15.11
CA LEU A 149 14.03 0.23 15.62
C LEU A 149 13.58 0.99 16.87
N LEU A 150 12.28 1.27 17.01
CA LEU A 150 11.75 1.83 18.25
C LEU A 150 11.60 0.72 19.28
N PRO A 151 12.14 0.88 20.51
CA PRO A 151 11.93 -0.12 21.55
C PRO A 151 10.45 -0.14 21.96
N SER A 152 9.91 -1.34 22.17
CA SER A 152 8.63 -1.55 22.88
C SER A 152 8.97 -1.72 24.36
N GLY A 153 8.37 -0.97 25.30
CA GLY A 153 8.68 -1.06 26.74
C GLY A 153 8.69 -2.51 27.29
N LYS A 154 9.54 -2.89 28.25
CA LYS A 154 10.15 -2.13 29.36
C LYS A 154 11.67 -2.00 29.24
N VAL A 155 12.20 -0.80 29.43
CA VAL A 155 13.59 -0.65 29.93
C VAL A 155 13.53 -1.04 31.40
N THR A 156 13.87 -2.29 31.71
CA THR A 156 14.32 -2.65 33.05
C THR A 156 15.84 -2.61 33.03
N ASP A 157 16.39 -1.41 33.16
CA ASP A 157 17.78 -1.28 33.57
C ASP A 157 17.82 -1.69 35.04
N LYS A 158 18.50 -2.81 35.31
CA LYS A 158 18.94 -3.19 36.65
C LYS A 158 20.15 -2.34 37.04
#